data_AF-A0A520G1F3-F1
#
_entry.id   AF-A0A520G1F3-F1
#
_cell.length_a   1.000
_cell.length_b   1.000
_cell.length_c   1.000
_cell.angle_alpha   90.00
_cell.angle_beta   90.00
_cell.angle_gamma   90.00
#
_symmetry.space_group_name_H-M   'P 1'
#
loop_
_entity.id
_entity.type
_entity.pdbx_description
1 polymer ?
#
loop_
_entity_poly.entity_id
_entity_poly.type
_entity_poly.pdbx_seq_one_letter_code
_entity_poly.pdbx_strand_id
1 'polypeptide(L)'
;MATDGSGNPIPDAVREGTLWWNWPLQQWTWPTVAPQQLNQPINPGWSFGNLVSVTNLNSSAPDIERDVLQQHSYGRQIGRLMDAVSLLAERLPAAAKDDPRIAAFELLVRDVERIKRRAKLSRLERLGEELDDLKREDPRAYQKLQARFAR
;
A
#
# COMPACT_ATOMS: atom_id res chain seq x y z
N MET A 1 9.99 -18.55 -63.49
CA MET A 1 10.67 -18.53 -62.18
C MET A 1 11.98 -17.79 -62.38
N ALA A 2 12.16 -16.63 -61.74
CA ALA A 2 13.38 -15.86 -61.89
C ALA A 2 14.44 -16.40 -60.92
N THR A 3 15.57 -16.85 -61.46
CA THR A 3 16.75 -17.26 -60.71
C THR A 3 17.75 -16.12 -60.73
N ASP A 4 18.56 -15.97 -59.67
CA ASP A 4 19.74 -15.11 -59.77
C ASP A 4 20.82 -15.78 -60.64
N GLY A 5 21.86 -15.02 -61.02
CA GLY A 5 22.97 -15.48 -61.86
C GLY A 5 23.85 -16.59 -61.25
N SER A 6 23.47 -17.16 -60.11
CA SER A 6 24.11 -18.31 -59.47
C SER A 6 23.22 -19.56 -59.41
N GLY A 7 22.04 -19.53 -60.03
CA GLY A 7 21.17 -20.70 -60.19
C GLY A 7 20.34 -21.05 -58.95
N ASN A 8 20.28 -20.17 -57.94
CA ASN A 8 19.41 -20.34 -56.77
C ASN A 8 18.10 -19.55 -56.93
N PRO A 9 16.96 -20.07 -56.44
CA PRO A 9 15.72 -19.33 -56.40
C PRO A 9 15.83 -18.19 -55.38
N ILE A 10 15.46 -16.96 -55.77
CA ILE A 10 15.41 -15.81 -54.86
C ILE A 10 14.16 -15.98 -53.98
N PRO A 11 14.28 -16.19 -52.65
CA PRO A 11 13.13 -16.21 -51.78
C PRO A 11 12.59 -14.80 -51.60
N ASP A 12 11.29 -14.63 -51.84
CA ASP A 12 10.55 -13.38 -51.64
C ASP A 12 10.79 -12.84 -50.23
N ALA A 13 11.50 -11.73 -50.15
CA ALA A 13 11.73 -11.02 -48.91
C ALA A 13 10.45 -10.27 -48.47
N VAL A 14 10.00 -10.66 -47.28
CA VAL A 14 9.41 -9.78 -46.26
C VAL A 14 8.05 -9.18 -46.59
N ARG A 15 6.99 -9.88 -46.14
CA ARG A 15 5.78 -9.25 -45.63
C ARG A 15 5.40 -9.88 -44.28
N GLU A 16 5.72 -9.10 -43.24
CA GLU A 16 4.92 -8.84 -42.04
C GLU A 16 4.35 -10.00 -41.21
N GLY A 17 4.75 -9.98 -39.93
CA GLY A 17 3.83 -10.21 -38.82
C GLY A 17 3.95 -11.56 -38.13
N THR A 18 4.22 -11.50 -36.81
CA THR A 18 4.00 -12.59 -35.81
C THR A 18 4.89 -13.83 -36.01
N LEU A 19 5.76 -14.24 -35.09
CA LEU A 19 5.45 -14.88 -33.81
C LEU A 19 6.77 -15.07 -33.01
N TRP A 20 6.92 -14.38 -31.87
CA TRP A 20 8.07 -14.45 -30.96
C TRP A 20 7.85 -15.45 -29.79
N TRP A 21 7.06 -16.50 -30.03
CA TRP A 21 6.57 -17.42 -28.99
C TRP A 21 7.00 -18.87 -29.16
N ASN A 22 8.19 -19.15 -29.72
CA ASN A 22 8.70 -20.52 -29.70
C ASN A 22 10.14 -20.58 -29.20
N TRP A 23 10.27 -20.51 -27.87
CA TRP A 23 11.50 -20.88 -27.17
C TRP A 23 11.21 -22.10 -26.28
N PRO A 24 11.99 -23.19 -26.36
CA PRO A 24 11.80 -24.33 -25.48
C PRO A 24 12.44 -24.02 -24.12
N LEU A 25 11.62 -23.67 -23.13
CA LEU A 25 12.10 -23.51 -21.75
C LEU A 25 12.35 -24.89 -21.13
N GLN A 26 13.63 -25.24 -20.98
CA GLN A 26 14.05 -26.30 -20.07
C GLN A 26 13.52 -26.00 -18.66
N GLN A 27 12.87 -27.00 -18.06
CA GLN A 27 12.19 -26.88 -16.79
C GLN A 27 13.20 -26.86 -15.65
N TRP A 28 13.52 -25.67 -15.15
CA TRP A 28 14.32 -25.49 -13.94
C TRP A 28 13.42 -25.74 -12.72
N THR A 29 13.55 -26.90 -12.09
CA THR A 29 12.84 -27.22 -10.84
C THR A 29 13.57 -26.60 -9.66
N TRP A 30 13.10 -25.45 -9.18
CA TRP A 30 13.57 -24.87 -7.93
C TRP A 30 13.06 -25.72 -6.75
N PRO A 31 13.90 -26.09 -5.77
CA PRO A 31 13.42 -26.76 -4.57
C PRO A 31 12.52 -25.79 -3.79
N THR A 32 11.25 -26.17 -3.61
CA THR A 32 10.25 -25.38 -2.90
C THR A 32 10.50 -25.44 -1.39
N VAL A 33 11.44 -24.62 -0.91
CA VAL A 33 11.65 -24.39 0.51
C VAL A 33 10.90 -23.12 0.92
N ALA A 34 9.59 -23.12 0.71
CA ALA A 34 8.71 -22.04 1.18
C ALA A 34 7.72 -22.65 2.18
N PRO A 35 7.59 -22.10 3.41
CA PRO A 35 6.67 -22.62 4.40
C PRO A 35 5.23 -22.57 3.85
N GLN A 36 4.51 -23.67 4.01
CA GLN A 36 3.12 -23.83 3.51
C GLN A 36 2.15 -22.84 4.16
N GLN A 37 2.55 -22.23 5.29
CA GLN A 37 1.79 -21.21 5.98
C GLN A 37 2.75 -20.09 6.41
N LEU A 38 2.56 -18.90 5.86
CA LEU A 38 3.29 -17.68 6.20
C LEU A 38 2.29 -16.72 6.87
N ASN A 39 2.23 -16.73 8.20
CA ASN A 39 1.40 -15.80 8.96
C ASN A 39 2.21 -14.53 9.25
N GLN A 40 2.16 -13.57 8.35
CA GLN A 40 2.79 -12.27 8.54
C GLN A 40 1.70 -11.20 8.66
N PRO A 41 1.50 -10.60 9.85
CA PRO A 41 0.50 -9.55 10.02
C PRO A 41 0.89 -8.33 9.19
N ILE A 42 -0.04 -7.88 8.34
CA ILE A 42 0.12 -6.67 7.53
C ILE A 42 -0.44 -5.52 8.36
N ASN A 43 0.39 -4.50 8.60
CA ASN A 43 0.18 -3.41 9.57
C ASN A 43 0.13 -3.85 11.05
N PRO A 44 1.29 -4.15 11.68
CA PRO A 44 1.39 -4.24 13.13
C PRO A 44 1.03 -2.87 13.74
N GLY A 45 -0.23 -2.70 14.18
CA GLY A 45 -0.80 -1.45 14.69
C GLY A 45 -2.21 -1.11 14.19
N TRP A 46 -2.74 -1.83 13.20
CA TRP A 46 -4.15 -1.73 12.78
C TRP A 46 -5.00 -2.80 13.49
N SER A 47 -5.37 -2.56 14.75
CA SER A 47 -6.31 -3.42 15.47
C SER A 47 -7.76 -3.06 15.13
N PHE A 48 -8.18 -3.27 13.88
CA PHE A 48 -9.60 -3.34 13.53
C PHE A 48 -9.83 -4.50 12.56
N GLY A 49 -9.72 -5.72 13.08
CA GLY A 49 -10.65 -6.79 12.72
C GLY A 49 -10.53 -7.47 11.36
N ASN A 50 -9.49 -7.27 10.55
CA ASN A 50 -9.22 -8.16 9.41
C ASN A 50 -7.71 -8.30 9.17
N LEU A 51 -7.17 -9.50 9.44
CA LEU A 51 -5.87 -9.92 8.94
C LEU A 51 -5.99 -10.07 7.42
N VAL A 52 -5.65 -9.04 6.67
CA VAL A 52 -5.41 -9.22 5.22
C VAL A 52 -4.11 -9.99 5.11
N SER A 53 -4.20 -11.29 4.84
CA SER A 53 -3.04 -12.15 4.61
C SER A 53 -2.62 -12.03 3.15
N VAL A 54 -1.49 -11.36 2.87
CA VAL A 54 -0.89 -11.39 1.53
C VAL A 54 -0.19 -12.74 1.38
N THR A 55 -0.74 -13.54 0.48
CA THR A 55 -0.22 -14.87 0.12
C THR A 55 -0.04 -14.91 -1.39
N ASN A 56 0.71 -15.90 -1.89
CA ASN A 56 0.81 -16.18 -3.33
C ASN A 56 -0.55 -16.45 -4.01
N LEU A 57 -1.63 -16.64 -3.24
CA LEU A 57 -2.99 -16.82 -3.76
C LEU A 57 -3.68 -15.50 -4.08
N ASN A 58 -3.26 -14.40 -3.46
CA ASN A 58 -3.86 -13.06 -3.61
C ASN A 58 -2.96 -12.12 -4.43
N SER A 59 -1.66 -12.38 -4.47
CA SER A 59 -0.71 -11.50 -5.15
C SER A 59 0.33 -12.31 -5.90
N SER A 60 0.58 -11.94 -7.16
CA SER A 60 1.61 -12.55 -8.00
C SER A 60 3.04 -12.12 -7.62
N ALA A 61 3.18 -11.08 -6.78
CA ALA A 61 4.46 -10.63 -6.24
C ALA A 61 4.32 -10.15 -4.77
N PRO A 62 4.18 -11.08 -3.81
CA PRO A 62 3.97 -10.77 -2.40
C PRO A 62 5.06 -9.90 -1.77
N ASP A 63 6.33 -10.10 -2.15
CA ASP A 63 7.46 -9.36 -1.60
C ASP A 63 7.41 -7.88 -2.01
N ILE A 64 7.08 -7.61 -3.27
CA ILE A 64 6.91 -6.24 -3.78
C ILE A 64 5.73 -5.57 -3.06
N GLU A 65 4.62 -6.27 -2.89
CA GLU A 65 3.46 -5.72 -2.19
C GLU A 65 3.78 -5.40 -0.74
N ARG A 66 4.56 -6.26 -0.07
CA ARG A 66 5.03 -6.03 1.29
C ARG A 66 5.88 -4.76 1.40
N ASP A 67 6.84 -4.59 0.49
CA ASP A 67 7.72 -3.42 0.47
C ASP A 67 6.94 -2.13 0.22
N VAL A 68 5.97 -2.17 -0.71
CA VAL A 68 5.05 -1.05 -0.95
C VAL A 68 4.25 -0.71 0.30
N LEU A 69 3.77 -1.71 1.05
CA LEU A 69 2.95 -1.48 2.24
C LEU A 69 3.73 -0.95 3.44
N GLN A 70 5.00 -1.32 3.57
CA GLN A 70 5.87 -0.75 4.58
C GLN A 70 6.09 0.76 4.36
N GLN A 71 6.20 1.20 3.10
CA GLN A 71 6.43 2.60 2.76
C GLN A 71 5.11 3.40 2.68
N HIS A 72 4.08 2.79 2.11
CA HIS A 72 2.77 3.39 1.84
C HIS A 72 1.65 2.44 2.27
N SER A 73 1.31 2.49 3.57
CA SER A 73 0.22 1.68 4.09
C SER A 73 -1.12 1.98 3.39
N TYR A 74 -1.97 0.96 3.24
CA TYR A 74 -3.30 1.11 2.64
C TYR A 74 -4.13 2.24 3.29
N GLY A 75 -4.03 2.41 4.60
CA GLY A 75 -4.69 3.53 5.28
C GLY A 75 -4.22 4.92 4.84
N ARG A 76 -2.92 5.07 4.52
CA ARG A 76 -2.38 6.33 3.96
C ARG A 76 -2.83 6.52 2.51
N GLN A 77 -2.92 5.44 1.73
CA GLN A 77 -3.43 5.49 0.35
C GLN A 77 -4.91 5.91 0.33
N ILE A 78 -5.75 5.25 1.14
CA ILE A 78 -7.18 5.58 1.28
C ILE A 78 -7.36 7.01 1.79
N GLY A 79 -6.57 7.45 2.78
CA GLY A 79 -6.60 8.83 3.26
C GLY A 79 -6.39 9.85 2.14
N ARG A 80 -5.39 9.63 1.27
CA ARG A 80 -5.14 10.51 0.11
C ARG A 80 -6.28 10.51 -0.90
N LEU A 81 -6.90 9.35 -1.13
CA LEU A 81 -8.09 9.26 -1.98
C LEU A 81 -9.27 10.02 -1.38
N MET A 82 -9.50 9.89 -0.07
CA MET A 82 -10.55 10.64 0.63
C MET A 82 -10.32 12.15 0.51
N ASP A 83 -9.08 12.62 0.67
CA ASP A 83 -8.73 14.04 0.50
C ASP A 83 -9.04 14.51 -0.93
N ALA A 84 -8.62 13.75 -1.94
CA ALA A 84 -8.86 14.10 -3.34
C ALA A 84 -10.35 14.12 -3.69
N VAL A 85 -11.12 13.11 -3.26
CA VAL A 85 -12.56 13.05 -3.50
C VAL A 85 -13.31 14.13 -2.74
N SER A 86 -12.87 14.50 -1.54
CA SER A 86 -13.45 15.62 -0.78
C SER A 86 -13.29 16.93 -1.54
N LEU A 87 -12.08 17.19 -2.08
CA LEU A 87 -11.83 18.35 -2.91
C LEU A 87 -12.71 18.37 -4.17
N LEU A 88 -12.92 17.21 -4.81
CA LEU A 88 -13.82 17.11 -5.95
C LEU A 88 -15.28 17.38 -5.57
N ALA A 89 -15.73 16.83 -4.44
CA ALA A 89 -17.09 17.03 -3.91
C ALA A 89 -17.37 18.52 -3.61
N GLU A 90 -16.41 19.25 -3.05
CA GLU A 90 -16.53 20.69 -2.80
C GLU A 90 -16.80 21.51 -4.08
N ARG A 91 -16.25 21.05 -5.21
CA ARG A 91 -16.32 21.70 -6.52
C ARG A 91 -17.49 21.27 -7.38
N LEU A 92 -18.34 20.36 -6.91
CA LEU A 92 -19.53 19.93 -7.64
C LEU A 92 -20.51 21.11 -7.86
N PRO A 93 -21.24 21.12 -8.99
CA PRO A 93 -22.33 22.09 -9.19
C PRO A 93 -23.44 21.86 -8.15
N ALA A 94 -24.18 22.91 -7.79
CA ALA A 94 -25.19 22.86 -6.72
C ALA A 94 -26.19 21.69 -6.89
N ALA A 95 -26.65 21.45 -8.11
CA ALA A 95 -27.57 20.35 -8.43
C ALA A 95 -27.02 18.94 -8.11
N ALA A 96 -25.69 18.77 -8.05
CA ALA A 96 -25.03 17.51 -7.71
C ALA A 96 -24.62 17.43 -6.22
N LYS A 97 -24.67 18.54 -5.48
CA LYS A 97 -24.33 18.57 -4.04
C LYS A 97 -25.43 17.93 -3.19
N ASP A 98 -26.67 17.99 -3.64
CA ASP A 98 -27.82 17.39 -2.96
C ASP A 98 -27.90 15.87 -3.14
N ASP A 99 -26.93 15.26 -3.85
CA ASP A 99 -26.87 13.80 -3.99
C ASP A 99 -26.56 13.14 -2.64
N PRO A 100 -27.40 12.20 -2.17
CA PRO A 100 -27.22 11.56 -0.86
C PRO A 100 -25.89 10.80 -0.75
N ARG A 101 -25.27 10.39 -1.87
CA ARG A 101 -23.95 9.73 -1.87
C ARG A 101 -22.84 10.70 -1.48
N ILE A 102 -22.95 11.97 -1.86
CA ILE A 102 -21.99 13.01 -1.45
C ILE A 102 -22.13 13.29 0.04
N ALA A 103 -23.37 13.43 0.53
CA ALA A 103 -23.62 13.61 1.97
C ALA A 103 -23.11 12.43 2.80
N ALA A 104 -23.31 11.19 2.35
CA ALA A 104 -22.80 10.00 3.00
C ALA A 104 -21.26 9.96 3.01
N PHE A 105 -20.62 10.35 1.90
CA PHE A 105 -19.17 10.44 1.81
C PHE A 105 -18.60 11.50 2.77
N GLU A 106 -19.19 12.69 2.84
CA GLU A 106 -18.76 13.71 3.79
C GLU A 106 -18.91 13.27 5.25
N LEU A 107 -19.99 12.55 5.57
CA LEU A 107 -20.19 11.99 6.90
C LEU A 107 -19.06 10.99 7.23
N LEU A 108 -18.72 10.11 6.29
CA LEU A 108 -17.62 9.17 6.44
C LEU A 108 -16.29 9.90 6.71
N VAL A 109 -15.98 10.95 5.95
CA VAL A 109 -14.76 11.75 6.16
C VAL A 109 -14.73 12.35 7.56
N ARG A 110 -15.85 12.95 8.01
CA ARG A 110 -15.96 13.55 9.36
C ARG A 110 -15.78 12.51 10.47
N ASP A 111 -16.34 11.31 10.30
CA ASP A 111 -16.23 10.23 11.26
C ASP A 111 -14.80 9.68 11.37
N VAL A 112 -14.14 9.47 10.24
CA VAL A 112 -12.73 9.05 10.22
C VAL A 112 -11.85 10.08 10.92
N GLU A 113 -12.05 11.36 10.64
CA GLU A 113 -11.28 12.43 11.30
C GLU A 113 -11.54 12.51 12.81
N ARG A 114 -12.79 12.30 13.24
CA ARG A 114 -13.14 12.20 14.66
C ARG A 114 -12.43 11.02 15.34
N ILE A 115 -12.39 9.86 14.70
CA ILE A 115 -11.69 8.67 15.21
C ILE A 115 -10.19 8.94 15.33
N LYS A 116 -9.56 9.52 14.30
CA LYS A 116 -8.13 9.89 14.32
C LYS A 116 -7.81 10.83 15.47
N ARG A 117 -8.62 11.87 15.68
CA ARG A 117 -8.43 12.82 16.79
C ARG A 117 -8.52 12.13 18.15
N ARG A 118 -9.54 11.28 18.35
CA ARG A 118 -9.68 10.51 19.60
C ARG A 118 -8.47 9.61 19.86
N ALA A 119 -8.02 8.87 18.85
CA ALA A 119 -6.85 8.00 18.98
C ALA A 119 -5.57 8.78 19.33
N LYS A 120 -5.39 9.99 18.78
CA LYS A 120 -4.27 10.87 19.12
C LYS A 120 -4.33 11.30 20.59
N LEU A 121 -5.51 11.69 21.09
CA LEU A 121 -5.70 12.08 22.49
C LEU A 121 -5.35 10.93 23.45
N SER A 122 -5.91 9.74 23.22
CA SER A 122 -5.61 8.57 24.05
C SER A 122 -4.15 8.12 24.00
N ARG A 123 -3.40 8.50 22.96
CA ARG A 123 -1.95 8.29 22.92
C ARG A 123 -1.21 9.32 23.77
N LEU A 124 -1.65 10.58 23.75
CA LEU A 124 -1.05 11.65 24.56
C LEU A 124 -1.30 11.43 26.05
N GLU A 125 -2.48 10.96 26.43
CA GLU A 125 -2.82 10.59 27.81
C GLU A 125 -1.87 9.52 28.34
N ARG A 126 -1.73 8.41 27.60
CA ARG A 126 -0.77 7.34 27.94
C ARG A 126 0.67 7.82 28.01
N LEU A 127 1.10 8.68 27.08
CA LEU A 127 2.43 9.28 27.15
C LEU A 127 2.60 10.15 28.41
N GLY A 128 1.55 10.84 28.84
CA GLY A 128 1.54 11.59 30.10
C GLY A 128 1.73 10.68 31.30
N GLU A 129 0.98 9.57 31.36
CA GLU A 129 1.11 8.55 32.42
C GLU A 129 2.53 7.95 32.44
N GLU A 130 3.07 7.56 31.28
CA GLU A 130 4.44 7.05 31.15
C GLU A 130 5.49 8.08 31.63
N LEU A 131 5.27 9.38 31.37
CA LEU A 131 6.15 10.45 31.83
C LEU A 131 6.05 10.66 33.36
N ASP A 132 4.86 10.55 33.93
CA ASP A 132 4.65 10.64 35.37
C ASP A 132 5.30 9.46 36.10
N ASP A 133 5.16 8.26 35.56
CA ASP A 133 5.83 7.06 36.07
C ASP A 133 7.36 7.22 36.01
N LEU A 134 7.90 7.66 34.86
CA LEU A 134 9.33 7.94 34.70
C LEU A 134 9.84 8.96 35.73
N LYS A 135 9.05 10.00 36.02
CA LYS A 135 9.41 11.02 37.00
C LYS A 135 9.50 10.46 38.43
N ARG A 136 8.66 9.48 38.77
CA ARG A 136 8.69 8.81 40.10
C ARG A 136 9.84 7.82 40.21
N GLU A 137 10.08 7.04 39.16
CA GLU A 137 11.03 5.91 39.17
C GLU A 137 12.48 6.35 38.92
N ASP A 138 12.70 7.25 37.94
CA ASP A 138 14.02 7.80 37.62
C ASP A 138 13.94 9.31 37.30
N PRO A 139 13.99 10.16 38.36
CA PRO A 139 13.99 11.61 38.20
C PRO A 139 15.14 12.15 37.34
N ARG A 140 16.28 11.46 37.29
CA ARG A 140 17.45 11.89 36.50
C ARG A 140 17.21 11.64 35.01
N ALA A 141 16.64 10.49 34.65
CA ALA A 141 16.24 10.21 33.27
C ALA A 141 15.15 11.19 32.79
N TYR A 142 14.19 11.51 33.66
CA TYR A 142 13.17 12.52 33.36
C TYR A 142 13.78 13.91 33.07
N GLN A 143 14.72 14.37 33.90
CA GLN A 143 15.43 15.64 33.67
C GLN A 143 16.21 15.66 32.34
N LYS A 144 16.90 14.55 32.00
CA LYS A 144 17.59 14.42 30.70
C LYS A 144 16.61 14.50 29.53
N LEU A 145 15.45 13.86 29.66
CA LEU A 145 14.40 13.89 28.64
C LEU A 145 13.84 15.31 28.46
N GLN A 146 13.55 16.02 29.55
CA GLN A 146 13.12 17.42 29.51
C GLN A 146 14.16 18.31 28.82
N ALA A 147 15.44 18.17 29.17
CA ALA A 147 16.53 18.95 28.56
C ALA A 147 16.71 18.66 27.06
N ARG A 148 16.26 17.50 26.56
CA ARG A 148 16.27 17.18 25.12
C ARG A 148 15.19 17.95 24.36
N PHE A 149 14.01 18.15 24.96
CA PHE A 149 12.87 18.82 24.33
C PHE A 149 12.81 20.33 24.57
N ALA A 150 13.62 20.86 25.50
CA ALA A 150 13.76 22.30 25.74
C ALA A 150 14.73 23.01 24.77
N ARG A 151 15.20 22.31 23.73
CA ARG A 151 16.00 22.85 22.62
C ARG A 151 15.13 23.04 21.39
#